data_AF-A0A167LS82-F1
#
_entry.id   AF-A0A167LS82-F1
#
_cell.length_a   1.000
_cell.length_b   1.000
_cell.length_c   1.000
_cell.angle_alpha   90.00
_cell.angle_beta   90.00
_cell.angle_gamma   90.00
#
_symmetry.space_group_name_H-M   'P 1'
#
loop_
_entity.id
_entity.type
_entity.pdbx_description
1 polymer ?
#
loop_
_entity_poly.entity_id
_entity_poly.type
_entity_poly.pdbx_seq_one_letter_code
_entity_poly.pdbx_strand_id
1 'polypeptide(L)'
;MAIRGAVLGQGTSCFLSTFYLFKGKLRAAATRAKYHDAADLRLLEDKYRQELKSLSRGLSLNYVGLAIKRYPELERLFERLGVDVLQARDVTKDVDLGNLPRPAPGDVQRGLLA
;
A
#
# COMPACT_ATOMS: atom_id res chain seq x y z
N MET A 1 -15.12 16.64 -3.84
CA MET A 1 -16.45 16.12 -3.43
C MET A 1 -16.98 17.01 -2.32
N ALA A 2 -18.26 17.42 -2.38
CA ALA A 2 -18.90 18.13 -1.28
C ALA A 2 -19.15 17.15 -0.12
N ILE A 3 -18.66 17.49 1.07
CA ILE A 3 -18.82 16.69 2.29
C ILE A 3 -19.47 17.55 3.36
N ARG A 4 -20.32 16.92 4.17
CA ARG A 4 -20.88 17.54 5.37
C ARG A 4 -20.12 17.01 6.58
N GLY A 5 -19.28 17.85 7.17
CA GLY A 5 -18.62 17.55 8.42
C GLY A 5 -19.62 17.51 9.57
N ALA A 6 -19.36 16.65 10.56
CA ALA A 6 -20.22 16.54 11.75
C ALA A 6 -20.28 17.84 12.57
N VAL A 7 -19.21 18.65 12.51
CA VAL A 7 -19.07 19.90 13.29
C VAL A 7 -18.88 21.13 12.40
N LEU A 8 -18.08 21.02 11.33
CA LEU A 8 -17.63 22.16 10.52
C LEU A 8 -18.56 22.53 9.35
N GLY A 9 -19.76 21.95 9.26
CA GLY A 9 -20.72 22.25 8.20
C GLY A 9 -20.34 21.65 6.84
N GLN A 10 -20.77 22.29 5.75
CA GLN A 10 -20.50 21.82 4.38
C GLN A 10 -19.20 22.42 3.85
N GLY A 11 -18.41 21.59 3.17
CA GLY A 11 -17.20 22.03 2.49
C GLY A 11 -16.81 21.09 1.36
N THR A 12 -15.75 21.44 0.65
CA THR A 12 -15.17 20.60 -0.39
C THR A 12 -13.92 19.91 0.13
N SER A 13 -13.78 18.63 -0.19
CA SER A 13 -12.55 17.88 0.06
C SER A 13 -12.08 17.15 -1.20
N CYS A 14 -10.76 17.07 -1.32
CA CYS A 14 -10.06 16.39 -2.39
C CYS A 14 -9.38 15.15 -1.79
N PHE A 15 -9.83 13.98 -2.23
CA PHE A 15 -9.23 12.71 -1.84
C PHE A 15 -8.38 12.19 -3.00
N LEU A 16 -7.29 11.50 -2.65
CA LEU A 16 -6.54 10.71 -3.62
C LEU A 16 -7.44 9.57 -4.13
N SER A 17 -7.21 9.15 -5.38
CA SER A 17 -7.86 7.94 -5.90
C SER A 17 -7.55 6.73 -5.02
N THR A 18 -8.40 5.71 -5.05
CA THR A 18 -8.19 4.46 -4.33
C THR A 18 -6.81 3.86 -4.59
N PHE A 19 -6.35 3.86 -5.85
CA PHE A 19 -5.05 3.30 -6.20
C PHE A 19 -3.87 4.03 -5.53
N TYR A 20 -3.87 5.36 -5.58
CA TYR A 20 -2.88 6.18 -4.87
C TYR A 20 -2.94 5.98 -3.34
N LEU A 21 -4.13 5.88 -2.74
CA LEU A 21 -4.27 5.55 -1.32
C LEU A 21 -3.67 4.18 -1.01
N PHE A 22 -3.94 3.18 -1.84
CA PHE A 22 -3.39 1.84 -1.72
C PHE A 22 -1.86 1.84 -1.82
N LYS A 23 -1.27 2.55 -2.78
CA LYS A 23 0.19 2.72 -2.90
C LYS A 23 0.81 3.33 -1.64
N GLY A 24 0.16 4.36 -1.09
CA GLY A 24 0.59 4.99 0.16
C GLY A 24 0.56 4.01 1.35
N LYS A 25 -0.50 3.22 1.48
CA LYS A 25 -0.63 2.18 2.51
C LYS A 25 0.35 1.03 2.30
N LEU A 26 0.58 0.61 1.07
CA LEU A 26 1.54 -0.43 0.71
C LEU A 26 2.95 -0.03 1.15
N ARG A 27 3.35 1.19 0.84
CA ARG A 27 4.63 1.72 1.29
C ARG A 27 4.71 1.80 2.81
N ALA A 28 3.63 2.23 3.49
CA ALA A 28 3.59 2.25 4.94
C ALA A 28 3.80 0.84 5.51
N ALA A 29 3.07 -0.17 5.03
CA ALA A 29 3.26 -1.57 5.43
C ALA A 29 4.68 -2.09 5.15
N ALA A 30 5.29 -1.71 4.02
CA ALA A 30 6.65 -2.12 3.68
C ALA A 30 7.71 -1.53 4.65
N THR A 31 7.51 -0.28 5.11
CA THR A 31 8.55 0.51 5.79
C THR A 31 8.29 0.77 7.27
N ARG A 32 7.07 0.54 7.76
CA ARG A 32 6.67 0.75 9.15
C ARG A 32 6.31 -0.59 9.76
N ALA A 33 6.68 -0.80 11.02
CA ALA A 33 6.38 -2.02 11.77
C ALA A 33 5.08 -1.87 12.58
N LYS A 34 3.96 -1.47 11.96
CA LYS A 34 2.67 -1.32 12.66
C LYS A 34 1.68 -2.40 12.25
N TYR A 35 1.08 -3.06 13.23
CA TYR A 35 0.14 -4.17 12.98
C TYR A 35 -1.06 -3.78 12.10
N HIS A 36 -1.57 -2.56 12.24
CA HIS A 36 -2.75 -2.11 11.50
C HIS A 36 -2.51 -1.88 9.99
N ASP A 37 -1.25 -1.76 9.55
CA ASP A 37 -0.95 -1.48 8.13
C ASP A 37 -1.42 -2.62 7.20
N ALA A 38 -1.32 -3.88 7.66
CA ALA A 38 -1.83 -5.04 6.91
C ALA A 38 -3.37 -5.08 6.86
N ALA A 39 -4.04 -4.63 7.93
CA ALA A 39 -5.51 -4.55 7.96
C ALA A 39 -6.03 -3.50 6.98
N ASP A 40 -5.38 -2.34 6.88
CA ASP A 40 -5.75 -1.29 5.94
C ASP A 40 -5.66 -1.77 4.47
N LEU A 41 -4.60 -2.52 4.13
CA LEU A 41 -4.44 -3.09 2.78
C LEU A 41 -5.53 -4.10 2.46
N ARG A 42 -5.86 -5.00 3.40
CA ARG A 42 -6.94 -5.98 3.23
C ARG A 42 -8.29 -5.30 3.05
N LEU A 43 -8.58 -4.27 3.86
CA LEU A 43 -9.82 -3.50 3.74
C LEU A 43 -9.94 -2.83 2.37
N LEU A 44 -8.86 -2.23 1.85
CA LEU A 44 -8.86 -1.61 0.53
C LEU A 44 -9.01 -2.63 -0.58
N GLU A 45 -8.33 -3.78 -0.49
CA GLU A 45 -8.47 -4.83 -1.49
C GLU A 45 -9.87 -5.44 -1.51
N ASP A 46 -10.45 -5.74 -0.35
CA ASP A 46 -11.79 -6.32 -0.28
C ASP A 46 -12.86 -5.38 -0.87
N LYS A 47 -12.70 -4.06 -0.67
CA LYS A 47 -13.68 -3.06 -1.14
C LYS A 47 -13.48 -2.66 -2.61
N TYR A 48 -12.24 -2.64 -3.09
CA TYR A 48 -11.90 -2.05 -4.40
C TYR A 48 -11.09 -2.99 -5.31
N ARG A 49 -11.17 -4.31 -5.08
CA ARG A 49 -10.39 -5.33 -5.79
C ARG A 49 -10.31 -5.12 -7.29
N GLN A 50 -11.43 -4.90 -7.97
CA GLN A 50 -11.48 -4.79 -9.43
C GLN A 50 -10.67 -3.59 -9.95
N GLU A 51 -10.80 -2.44 -9.29
CA GLU A 51 -10.03 -1.22 -9.61
C GLU A 51 -8.53 -1.43 -9.34
N LEU A 52 -8.19 -2.03 -8.19
CA LEU A 52 -6.80 -2.28 -7.82
C LEU A 52 -6.14 -3.33 -8.73
N LYS A 53 -6.89 -4.35 -9.15
CA LYS A 53 -6.42 -5.41 -10.05
C LYS A 53 -6.14 -4.88 -11.46
N SER A 54 -6.96 -3.98 -11.98
CA SER A 54 -6.70 -3.37 -13.30
C SER A 54 -5.48 -2.45 -13.31
N LEU A 55 -5.09 -1.93 -12.14
CA LEU A 55 -3.96 -1.02 -11.95
C LEU A 55 -2.73 -1.70 -11.31
N SER A 56 -2.77 -3.00 -11.02
CA SER A 56 -1.77 -3.69 -10.19
C SER A 56 -0.35 -3.66 -10.77
N ARG A 57 -0.22 -3.50 -12.10
CA ARG A 57 1.06 -3.29 -12.79
C ARG A 57 1.81 -2.03 -12.34
N GLY A 58 1.10 -1.05 -11.78
CA GLY A 58 1.69 0.17 -11.22
C GLY A 58 2.13 0.05 -9.76
N LEU A 59 2.12 -1.15 -9.17
CA LEU A 59 2.64 -1.41 -7.83
C LEU A 59 4.13 -1.72 -7.88
N SER A 60 4.91 -1.14 -6.96
CA SER A 60 6.33 -1.44 -6.83
C SER A 60 6.53 -2.83 -6.23
N LEU A 61 7.15 -3.74 -6.99
CA LEU A 61 7.49 -5.10 -6.53
C LEU A 61 8.39 -5.09 -5.28
N ASN A 62 9.25 -4.07 -5.13
CA ASN A 62 10.05 -3.90 -3.92
C ASN A 62 9.17 -3.68 -2.69
N TYR A 63 8.16 -2.80 -2.78
CA TYR A 63 7.25 -2.58 -1.65
C TYR A 63 6.34 -3.78 -1.41
N VAL A 64 5.90 -4.47 -2.47
CA VAL A 64 5.14 -5.72 -2.34
C VAL A 64 5.96 -6.78 -1.59
N GLY A 65 7.20 -7.02 -2.02
CA GLY A 65 8.09 -8.00 -1.40
C GLY A 65 8.38 -7.69 0.07
N LEU A 66 8.67 -6.43 0.38
CA LEU A 66 8.90 -6.00 1.77
C LEU A 66 7.63 -6.14 2.63
N ALA A 67 6.46 -5.80 2.08
CA ALA A 67 5.20 -5.95 2.78
C ALA A 67 4.88 -7.43 3.06
N ILE A 68 5.11 -8.34 2.10
CA ILE A 68 4.93 -9.80 2.28
C ILE A 68 5.93 -10.34 3.30
N LYS A 69 7.21 -9.95 3.21
CA LYS A 69 8.24 -10.38 4.14
C LYS A 69 7.92 -9.99 5.58
N ARG A 70 7.26 -8.84 5.77
CA ARG A 70 6.82 -8.35 7.08
C ARG A 70 5.48 -8.95 7.53
N TYR A 71 4.55 -9.13 6.61
CA TYR A 71 3.19 -9.62 6.84
C TYR A 71 2.86 -10.71 5.81
N PRO A 72 3.24 -11.98 6.08
CA PRO A 72 3.04 -13.09 5.14
C PRO A 72 1.58 -13.29 4.74
N GLU A 73 0.63 -12.89 5.58
CA GLU A 73 -0.80 -12.94 5.29
C GLU A 73 -1.24 -12.06 4.11
N LEU A 74 -0.41 -11.09 3.69
CA LEU A 74 -0.67 -10.23 2.53
C LEU A 74 -0.35 -10.92 1.19
N GLU A 75 0.31 -12.08 1.18
CA GLU A 75 0.68 -12.76 -0.06
C GLU A 75 -0.53 -13.06 -0.94
N ARG A 76 -1.56 -13.71 -0.36
CA ARG A 76 -2.82 -14.00 -1.06
C ARG A 76 -3.51 -12.76 -1.60
N LEU A 77 -3.37 -11.62 -0.93
CA LEU A 77 -3.92 -10.36 -1.39
C LEU A 77 -3.26 -9.94 -2.72
N PHE A 78 -1.94 -9.99 -2.80
CA PHE A 78 -1.21 -9.61 -4.01
C PHE A 78 -1.41 -10.61 -5.16
N GLU A 79 -1.54 -11.90 -4.85
CA GLU A 79 -1.94 -12.92 -5.84
C GLU A 79 -3.31 -12.61 -6.44
N ARG A 80 -4.31 -12.26 -5.61
CA ARG A 80 -5.66 -11.89 -6.08
C ARG A 80 -5.66 -10.65 -6.97
N LEU A 81 -4.75 -9.71 -6.71
CA LEU A 81 -4.51 -8.53 -7.54
C LEU A 81 -3.72 -8.82 -8.83
N GLY A 82 -3.21 -10.04 -9.01
CA GLY A 82 -2.43 -10.43 -10.19
C GLY A 82 -1.01 -9.86 -10.22
N VAL A 83 -0.44 -9.58 -9.05
CA VAL A 83 0.96 -9.16 -8.93
C VAL A 83 1.88 -10.38 -9.02
N ASP A 84 3.06 -10.22 -9.62
CA ASP A 84 4.10 -11.25 -9.62
C ASP A 84 4.75 -11.34 -8.23
N VAL A 85 4.13 -12.16 -7.37
CA VAL A 85 4.58 -12.38 -5.98
C VAL A 85 5.94 -13.06 -5.92
N LEU A 86 6.22 -13.99 -6.85
CA LEU A 86 7.51 -14.68 -6.88
C LEU A 86 8.64 -13.69 -7.15
N GLN A 87 8.48 -12.85 -8.17
CA GLN A 87 9.45 -11.80 -8.47
C GLN A 87 9.57 -10.80 -7.32
N ALA A 88 8.46 -10.40 -6.68
CA ALA A 88 8.48 -9.49 -5.53
C ALA A 88 9.28 -10.06 -4.35
N ARG A 89 9.16 -11.36 -4.08
CA ARG A 89 9.96 -12.05 -3.04
C ARG A 89 11.43 -12.10 -3.42
N ASP A 90 11.74 -12.42 -4.67
CA ASP A 90 13.12 -12.52 -5.15
C ASP A 90 13.87 -11.18 -5.04
N VAL A 91 13.25 -10.06 -5.42
CA VAL A 91 13.90 -8.73 -5.34
C VAL A 91 14.11 -8.24 -3.90
N THR A 92 13.46 -8.87 -2.90
CA THR A 92 13.56 -8.50 -1.48
C THR A 92 14.14 -9.59 -0.58
N LYS A 93 14.62 -10.70 -1.18
CA LYS A 93 15.10 -11.88 -0.45
C LYS A 93 16.22 -11.56 0.54
N ASP A 94 17.16 -10.72 0.13
CA ASP A 94 18.37 -10.37 0.90
C ASP A 94 18.19 -9.13 1.79
N VAL A 95 17.01 -8.48 1.75
CA VAL A 95 16.78 -7.25 2.52
C VAL A 95 16.44 -7.56 3.98
N ASP A 96 17.22 -7.04 4.92
CA ASP A 96 16.89 -7.12 6.35
C ASP A 96 15.82 -6.08 6.75
N LEU A 97 14.68 -6.56 7.24
CA LEU A 97 13.56 -5.71 7.71
C LEU A 97 13.90 -4.90 8.97
N GLY A 98 14.88 -5.37 9.77
CA GLY A 98 15.35 -4.70 10.97
C GLY A 98 16.26 -3.49 10.69
N ASN A 99 16.84 -3.44 9.49
CA ASN A 99 17.80 -2.40 9.10
C ASN A 99 17.30 -1.53 7.94
N LEU A 100 15.97 -1.36 7.82
CA LEU A 100 15.41 -0.46 6.82
C LEU A 100 15.71 1.01 7.17
N PRO A 101 15.99 1.87 6.17
CA PRO A 101 16.15 3.29 6.42
C PRO A 101 14.89 3.87 7.03
N ARG A 102 15.06 4.77 8.01
CA ARG A 102 13.93 5.47 8.61
C ARG A 102 13.19 6.27 7.53
N PRO A 103 11.84 6.34 7.58
CA PRO A 103 11.08 7.16 6.66
C PRO A 103 11.58 8.61 6.69
N ALA A 104 11.99 9.14 5.53
CA ALA A 104 12.41 10.52 5.36
C ALA A 104 11.23 11.41 4.92
N PRO A 105 11.29 12.74 5.12
CA PRO A 105 10.34 13.66 4.50
C PRO A 105 10.30 13.45 2.99
N GLY A 106 9.11 13.39 2.38
CA GLY A 106 8.95 13.15 0.94
C GLY A 106 9.00 11.67 0.51
N ASP A 107 9.28 10.76 1.44
CA ASP A 107 8.70 9.43 1.40
C ASP A 107 7.16 9.57 1.43
N VAL A 108 6.29 8.57 1.40
CA VAL A 108 4.85 8.80 1.09
C VAL A 108 4.64 9.41 -0.32
N GLN A 109 4.99 10.68 -0.60
CA GLN A 109 4.90 11.31 -1.94
C GLN A 109 5.62 10.49 -3.01
N ARG A 110 6.88 10.10 -2.77
CA ARG A 110 7.60 9.18 -3.66
C ARG A 110 6.91 7.83 -3.81
N GLY A 111 6.19 7.37 -2.77
CA GLY A 111 5.45 6.10 -2.81
C GLY A 111 4.19 6.18 -3.65
N LEU A 112 3.61 7.37 -3.78
CA LEU A 112 2.50 7.63 -4.70
C LEU A 112 2.99 7.60 -6.15
N LEU A 113 4.21 8.07 -6.42
CA LEU A 113 4.76 8.21 -7.77
C LEU A 113 5.54 6.99 -8.28
N ALA A 114 6.06 6.14 -7.38
CA ALA A 114 6.90 4.98 -7.70
C ALA A 114 6.14 3.77 -8.24
#